data_AF-A0A8J3REN6-F1
#
_entry.id   AF-A0A8J3REN6-F1
#
_cell.length_a   1.000
_cell.length_b   1.000
_cell.length_c   1.000
_cell.angle_alpha   90.00
_cell.angle_beta   90.00
_cell.angle_gamma   90.00
#
_symmetry.space_group_name_H-M   'P 1'
#
loop_
_entity.id
_entity.type
_entity.pdbx_description
1 polymer ?
#
loop_
_entity_poly.entity_id
_entity_poly.type
_entity_poly.pdbx_seq_one_letter_code
_entity_poly.pdbx_strand_id
1 'polypeptide(L)'
;MRIAYSLQVNTSELTEAAVGRWHAAVDGKDPAAARLAVCDPIVVNGPKGAGPITPGEFADWITRSGVELRPRSWHPIGDGVTVVEQDARWPQDAGWTRVATVFRVTGDRVSAALRFTDLRAALDFARLHIELVATEPPSHVARQDAVVEAGAGQALFRFVRHWSRRWNADGTPAERGRDVQVTEAVHALRGRQQVTVNDVAAELGIDQSGASRMVAHAVDQGYLITHRAPADARRRAVGLTDAGLALLDAAHSWQESTFAALTSDWTGAERAEFHRAMLRLLDRSPELSAGLG
;
A
#
# COMPACT_ATOMS: atom_id res chain seq x y z
N MET A 1 -2.67 16.79 -26.65
CA MET A 1 -3.08 15.52 -27.27
C MET A 1 -1.86 14.64 -27.49
N ARG A 2 -1.60 13.71 -26.56
CA ARG A 2 -0.78 12.50 -26.73
C ARG A 2 -0.94 11.61 -25.48
N ILE A 3 -1.90 10.68 -25.60
CA ILE A 3 -1.98 9.33 -25.04
C ILE A 3 -1.46 9.15 -23.61
N ALA A 4 -2.38 9.25 -22.64
CA ALA A 4 -2.29 8.56 -21.36
C ALA A 4 -3.17 7.30 -21.47
N TYR A 5 -2.54 6.15 -21.68
CA TYR A 5 -3.14 4.83 -21.54
C TYR A 5 -2.17 3.99 -20.70
N SER A 6 -2.71 3.25 -19.73
CA SER A 6 -2.03 2.35 -18.77
C SER A 6 -1.46 3.05 -17.52
N LEU A 7 -1.75 2.67 -16.28
CA LEU A 7 -2.30 1.42 -15.72
C LEU A 7 -3.28 1.73 -14.57
N GLN A 8 -4.60 1.73 -14.83
CA GLN A 8 -5.51 1.21 -13.81
C GLN A 8 -5.35 -0.30 -13.88
N VAL A 9 -4.51 -0.88 -13.01
CA VAL A 9 -4.59 -2.33 -12.82
C VAL A 9 -5.96 -2.59 -12.23
N ASN A 10 -6.84 -3.26 -12.97
CA ASN A 10 -8.18 -3.53 -12.51
C ASN A 10 -8.10 -4.39 -11.23
N THR A 11 -8.81 -4.03 -10.17
CA THR A 11 -8.89 -4.82 -8.92
C THR A 11 -9.29 -6.28 -9.20
N SER A 12 -10.09 -6.50 -10.25
CA SER A 12 -10.43 -7.83 -10.77
C SER A 12 -9.20 -8.61 -11.27
N GLU A 13 -8.29 -7.97 -12.01
CA GLU A 13 -7.08 -8.61 -12.53
C GLU A 13 -6.10 -8.99 -11.41
N LEU A 14 -5.98 -8.14 -10.38
CA LEU A 14 -5.17 -8.47 -9.20
C LEU A 14 -5.76 -9.66 -8.42
N THR A 15 -7.08 -9.69 -8.29
CA THR A 15 -7.80 -10.79 -7.63
C THR A 15 -7.59 -12.10 -8.41
N GLU A 16 -7.78 -12.06 -9.73
CA GLU A 16 -7.57 -13.22 -10.61
C GLU A 16 -6.13 -13.71 -10.57
N ALA A 17 -5.15 -12.80 -10.62
CA ALA A 17 -3.73 -13.15 -10.54
C ALA A 17 -3.35 -13.79 -9.18
N ALA A 18 -3.87 -13.28 -8.06
CA ALA A 18 -3.63 -13.84 -6.73
C ALA A 18 -4.23 -15.25 -6.60
N VAL A 19 -5.48 -15.43 -7.03
CA VAL A 19 -6.14 -16.74 -7.02
C VAL A 19 -5.48 -17.70 -8.01
N GLY A 20 -4.99 -17.22 -9.16
CA GLY A 20 -4.21 -18.01 -10.11
C GLY A 20 -2.90 -18.54 -9.51
N ARG A 21 -2.15 -17.69 -8.80
CA ARG A 21 -0.94 -18.13 -8.05
C ARG A 21 -1.29 -19.16 -6.98
N TRP A 22 -2.39 -18.97 -6.28
CA TRP A 22 -2.89 -19.94 -5.28
C TRP A 22 -3.16 -21.30 -5.91
N HIS A 23 -3.85 -21.36 -7.06
CA HIS A 23 -4.08 -22.61 -7.80
C HIS A 23 -2.78 -23.26 -8.24
N ALA A 24 -1.86 -22.48 -8.83
CA ALA A 24 -0.56 -22.99 -9.26
C ALA A 24 0.24 -23.59 -8.09
N ALA A 25 0.18 -23.00 -6.90
CA ALA A 25 0.83 -23.53 -5.70
C ALA A 25 0.20 -24.85 -5.23
N VAL A 26 -1.14 -24.93 -5.22
CA VAL A 26 -1.88 -26.15 -4.83
C VAL A 26 -1.60 -27.29 -5.83
N ASP A 27 -1.77 -27.04 -7.12
CA ASP A 27 -1.59 -28.06 -8.16
C ASP A 27 -0.12 -28.41 -8.39
N GLY A 28 0.81 -27.48 -8.13
CA GLY A 28 2.25 -27.72 -8.15
C GLY A 28 2.77 -28.48 -6.94
N LYS A 29 1.95 -28.63 -5.88
CA LYS A 29 2.35 -29.19 -4.58
C LYS A 29 3.63 -28.52 -4.04
N ASP A 30 3.74 -27.21 -4.20
CA ASP A 30 4.91 -26.41 -3.81
C ASP A 30 4.65 -25.72 -2.46
N PRO A 31 5.28 -26.19 -1.36
CA PRO A 31 5.07 -25.60 -0.03
C PRO A 31 5.63 -24.18 0.10
N ALA A 32 6.64 -23.80 -0.69
CA ALA A 32 7.20 -22.45 -0.65
C ALA A 32 6.26 -21.47 -1.36
N ALA A 33 5.81 -21.81 -2.56
CA ALA A 33 4.82 -21.02 -3.29
C ALA A 33 3.50 -20.90 -2.52
N ALA A 34 3.07 -21.98 -1.85
CA ALA A 34 1.86 -22.00 -1.03
C ALA A 34 1.87 -20.95 0.08
N ARG A 35 2.98 -20.82 0.82
CA ARG A 35 3.12 -19.84 1.90
C ARG A 35 3.08 -18.40 1.39
N LEU A 36 3.63 -18.16 0.20
CA LEU A 36 3.66 -16.84 -0.42
C LEU A 36 2.30 -16.46 -1.03
N ALA A 37 1.49 -17.44 -1.43
CA ALA A 37 0.19 -17.21 -2.06
C ALA A 37 -0.93 -16.79 -1.08
N VAL A 38 -0.71 -16.89 0.24
CA VAL A 38 -1.75 -16.69 1.26
C VAL A 38 -1.38 -15.63 2.30
N CYS A 39 -2.38 -15.02 2.93
CA CYS A 39 -2.21 -14.16 4.10
C CYS A 39 -1.90 -14.99 5.35
N ASP A 40 -1.44 -14.31 6.40
CA ASP A 40 -1.30 -14.87 7.73
C ASP A 40 -2.26 -14.16 8.71
N PRO A 41 -3.32 -14.83 9.18
CA PRO A 41 -3.77 -16.18 8.80
C PRO A 41 -4.54 -16.19 7.46
N ILE A 42 -4.79 -17.40 6.93
CA ILE A 42 -5.77 -17.66 5.87
C ILE A 42 -6.97 -18.41 6.46
N VAL A 43 -8.18 -18.01 6.08
CA VAL A 43 -9.41 -18.73 6.46
C VAL A 43 -9.73 -19.82 5.42
N VAL A 44 -9.85 -21.06 5.87
CA VAL A 44 -10.28 -22.19 5.04
C VAL A 44 -11.43 -22.92 5.71
N ASN A 45 -12.14 -23.77 4.97
CA ASN A 45 -13.11 -24.70 5.55
C ASN A 45 -12.76 -26.16 5.28
N GLY A 46 -13.10 -27.01 6.25
CA GLY A 46 -12.87 -28.44 6.19
C GLY A 46 -13.84 -29.22 7.07
N PRO A 47 -13.59 -30.52 7.29
CA PRO A 47 -14.48 -31.39 8.06
C PRO A 47 -14.75 -30.91 9.50
N LYS A 48 -13.85 -30.10 10.06
CA LYS A 48 -13.94 -29.52 11.41
C LYS A 48 -14.61 -28.14 11.44
N GLY A 49 -15.16 -27.67 10.32
CA GLY A 49 -15.72 -26.33 10.15
C GLY A 49 -14.78 -25.37 9.43
N ALA A 50 -15.18 -24.10 9.39
CA ALA A 50 -14.37 -23.00 8.84
C ALA A 50 -13.55 -22.33 9.96
N GLY A 51 -12.30 -21.96 9.65
CA GLY A 51 -11.45 -21.30 10.62
C GLY A 51 -10.12 -20.82 10.03
N PRO A 52 -9.40 -19.96 10.76
CA PRO A 52 -8.08 -19.51 10.37
C PRO A 52 -7.04 -20.62 10.55
N ILE A 53 -6.11 -20.69 9.62
CA ILE A 53 -4.88 -21.49 9.71
C ILE A 53 -3.69 -20.63 9.30
N THR A 54 -2.51 -21.00 9.78
CA THR A 54 -1.25 -20.36 9.39
C THR A 54 -0.85 -20.74 7.96
N PRO A 55 0.00 -19.94 7.28
CA PRO A 55 0.57 -20.33 5.99
C PRO A 55 1.33 -21.65 6.03
N GLY A 56 1.95 -21.98 7.18
CA GLY A 56 2.62 -23.26 7.39
C GLY A 56 1.64 -24.44 7.36
N GLU A 57 0.54 -24.35 8.12
CA GLU A 57 -0.51 -25.37 8.14
C GLU A 57 -1.19 -25.51 6.77
N PHE A 58 -1.34 -24.41 6.02
CA PHE A 58 -1.85 -24.44 4.66
C PHE A 58 -0.91 -25.19 3.70
N ALA A 59 0.40 -24.94 3.77
CA ALA A 59 1.40 -25.65 2.97
C ALA A 59 1.46 -27.17 3.31
N ASP A 60 1.32 -27.50 4.59
CA ASP A 60 1.24 -28.89 5.06
C ASP A 60 -0.06 -29.58 4.58
N TRP A 61 -1.16 -28.83 4.48
CA TRP A 61 -2.41 -29.33 3.92
C TRP A 61 -2.30 -29.62 2.41
N ILE A 62 -1.67 -28.74 1.61
CA ILE A 62 -1.43 -28.99 0.18
C ILE A 62 -0.64 -30.28 -0.01
N THR A 63 0.46 -30.43 0.74
CA THR A 63 1.34 -31.60 0.66
C THR A 63 0.61 -32.90 0.99
N ARG A 64 -0.27 -32.88 2.01
CA ARG A 64 -1.00 -34.08 2.46
C ARG A 64 -2.25 -34.40 1.63
N SER A 65 -2.95 -33.39 1.14
CA SER A 65 -4.23 -33.58 0.46
C SER A 65 -4.08 -34.15 -0.94
N GLY A 66 -3.00 -33.77 -1.65
CA GLY A 66 -2.76 -34.15 -3.04
C GLY A 66 -3.89 -33.72 -3.99
N VAL A 67 -4.71 -32.75 -3.58
CA VAL A 67 -5.86 -32.31 -4.37
C VAL A 67 -5.40 -31.64 -5.66
N GLU A 68 -6.11 -31.89 -6.75
CA GLU A 68 -5.97 -31.19 -8.01
C GLU A 68 -7.23 -30.36 -8.28
N LEU A 69 -7.05 -29.12 -8.73
CA LEU A 69 -8.13 -28.16 -8.95
C LEU A 69 -8.03 -27.57 -10.35
N ARG A 70 -9.11 -27.61 -11.12
CA ARG A 70 -9.16 -27.03 -12.46
C ARG A 70 -10.23 -25.95 -12.53
N PRO A 71 -9.85 -24.66 -12.50
CA PRO A 71 -10.79 -23.56 -12.68
C PRO A 71 -11.59 -23.71 -13.98
N ARG A 72 -12.89 -23.42 -13.90
CA ARG A 72 -13.83 -23.51 -15.03
C ARG A 72 -14.47 -22.17 -15.35
N SER A 73 -15.07 -21.55 -14.34
CA SER A 73 -15.75 -20.26 -14.48
C SER A 73 -15.47 -19.38 -13.26
N TRP A 74 -15.36 -18.07 -13.50
CA TRP A 74 -15.01 -17.07 -12.49
C TRP A 74 -16.17 -16.09 -12.36
N HIS A 75 -16.57 -15.80 -11.13
CA HIS A 75 -17.70 -14.95 -10.80
C HIS A 75 -17.25 -13.88 -9.79
N PRO A 76 -16.76 -12.72 -10.26
CA PRO A 76 -16.43 -11.60 -9.39
C PRO A 76 -17.70 -11.07 -8.69
N ILE A 77 -17.65 -10.89 -7.37
CA ILE A 77 -18.81 -10.45 -6.57
C ILE A 77 -18.60 -9.05 -5.96
N GLY A 78 -17.36 -8.66 -5.72
CA GLY A 78 -16.98 -7.35 -5.19
C GLY A 78 -15.47 -7.17 -5.16
N ASP A 79 -14.99 -6.07 -4.59
CA ASP A 79 -13.56 -5.78 -4.49
C ASP A 79 -12.84 -6.88 -3.69
N GLY A 80 -11.95 -7.60 -4.36
CA GLY A 80 -11.18 -8.68 -3.75
C GLY A 80 -11.97 -9.95 -3.43
N VAL A 81 -13.22 -10.10 -3.88
CA VAL A 81 -14.01 -11.33 -3.67
C VAL A 81 -14.46 -11.92 -5.00
N THR A 82 -14.11 -13.19 -5.23
CA THR A 82 -14.50 -13.94 -6.43
C THR A 82 -14.91 -15.36 -6.09
N VAL A 83 -15.88 -15.90 -6.80
CA VAL A 83 -16.25 -17.32 -6.72
C VAL A 83 -15.72 -18.03 -7.95
N VAL A 84 -14.93 -19.09 -7.74
CA VAL A 84 -14.40 -19.92 -8.82
C VAL A 84 -15.12 -21.25 -8.79
N GLU A 85 -15.85 -21.55 -9.87
CA GLU A 85 -16.34 -22.89 -10.14
C GLU A 85 -15.21 -23.72 -10.73
N GLN A 86 -14.97 -24.92 -10.19
CA GLN A 86 -13.80 -25.72 -10.56
C GLN A 86 -14.06 -27.22 -10.43
N ASP A 87 -13.37 -28.00 -11.25
CA ASP A 87 -13.33 -29.45 -11.10
C ASP A 87 -12.24 -29.80 -10.09
N ALA A 88 -12.59 -30.56 -9.04
CA ALA A 88 -11.68 -31.02 -8.02
C ALA A 88 -11.50 -32.55 -8.10
N ARG A 89 -10.27 -33.03 -7.89
CA ARG A 89 -9.97 -34.45 -7.77
C ARG A 89 -9.02 -34.69 -6.61
N TRP A 90 -9.33 -35.69 -5.79
CA TRP A 90 -8.43 -36.18 -4.76
C TRP A 90 -7.78 -37.50 -5.18
N PRO A 91 -6.59 -37.84 -4.63
CA PRO A 91 -5.90 -39.08 -4.98
C PRO A 91 -6.73 -40.36 -4.78
N GLN A 92 -7.63 -40.36 -3.80
CA GLN A 92 -8.51 -41.49 -3.49
C GLN A 92 -9.78 -41.56 -4.34
N ASP A 93 -10.12 -40.51 -5.09
CA ASP A 93 -11.36 -40.43 -5.84
C ASP A 93 -11.14 -40.86 -7.31
N ALA A 94 -12.04 -41.71 -7.81
CA ALA A 94 -11.94 -42.22 -9.19
C ALA A 94 -12.26 -41.16 -10.27
N GLY A 95 -12.86 -40.03 -9.89
CA GLY A 95 -13.39 -39.04 -10.84
C GLY A 95 -13.28 -37.61 -10.33
N TRP A 96 -13.48 -36.67 -11.26
CA TRP A 96 -13.57 -35.25 -10.96
C TRP A 96 -14.95 -34.92 -10.38
N THR A 97 -14.96 -34.09 -9.35
CA THR A 97 -16.19 -33.56 -8.74
C THR A 97 -16.25 -32.06 -8.97
N ARG A 98 -17.39 -31.56 -9.46
CA ARG A 98 -17.62 -30.13 -9.59
C ARG A 98 -17.84 -29.52 -8.21
N VAL A 99 -17.07 -28.48 -7.90
CA VAL A 99 -17.18 -27.69 -6.66
C VAL A 99 -17.08 -26.20 -6.98
N ALA A 100 -17.38 -25.36 -6.00
CA ALA A 100 -17.13 -23.92 -6.10
C ALA A 100 -16.33 -23.46 -4.88
N THR A 101 -15.43 -22.51 -5.06
CA THR A 101 -14.64 -21.93 -3.97
C THR A 101 -14.81 -20.42 -3.95
N VAL A 102 -15.22 -19.89 -2.80
CA VAL A 102 -15.22 -18.45 -2.54
C VAL A 102 -13.81 -18.07 -2.13
N PHE A 103 -13.21 -17.15 -2.88
CA PHE A 103 -11.92 -16.57 -2.57
C PHE A 103 -12.08 -15.13 -2.10
N ARG A 104 -11.36 -14.76 -1.05
CA ARG A 104 -11.09 -13.37 -0.68
C ARG A 104 -9.60 -13.10 -0.84
N VAL A 105 -9.28 -11.96 -1.46
CA VAL A 105 -7.92 -11.48 -1.72
C VAL A 105 -7.69 -10.20 -0.93
N THR A 106 -6.51 -10.10 -0.33
CA THR A 106 -6.06 -8.91 0.40
C THR A 106 -4.66 -8.55 -0.09
N GLY A 107 -4.53 -7.39 -0.73
CA GLY A 107 -3.32 -7.07 -1.49
C GLY A 107 -3.17 -8.03 -2.68
N ASP A 108 -2.08 -8.78 -2.70
CA ASP A 108 -1.73 -9.75 -3.74
C ASP A 108 -1.83 -11.22 -3.27
N ARG A 109 -2.44 -11.46 -2.10
CA ARG A 109 -2.54 -12.80 -1.48
C ARG A 109 -3.96 -13.19 -1.13
N VAL A 110 -4.21 -14.49 -1.07
CA VAL A 110 -5.50 -15.06 -0.68
C VAL A 110 -5.64 -15.05 0.85
N SER A 111 -6.64 -14.35 1.37
CA SER A 111 -6.98 -14.30 2.80
C SER A 111 -8.08 -15.27 3.20
N ALA A 112 -8.90 -15.75 2.24
CA ALA A 112 -9.84 -16.85 2.46
C ALA A 112 -10.02 -17.72 1.22
N ALA A 113 -10.16 -19.03 1.43
CA ALA A 113 -10.52 -20.02 0.41
C ALA A 113 -11.54 -21.02 0.99
N LEU A 114 -12.83 -20.78 0.72
CA LEU A 114 -13.94 -21.54 1.28
C LEU A 114 -14.62 -22.36 0.18
N ARG A 115 -14.49 -23.69 0.25
CA ARG A 115 -15.06 -24.62 -0.73
C ARG A 115 -16.49 -25.02 -0.38
N PHE A 116 -17.35 -25.02 -1.39
CA PHE A 116 -18.75 -25.42 -1.36
C PHE A 116 -18.99 -26.55 -2.34
N THR A 117 -20.03 -27.34 -2.08
CA THR A 117 -20.45 -28.47 -2.93
C THR A 117 -21.06 -28.04 -4.25
N ASP A 118 -21.58 -26.81 -4.33
CA ASP A 118 -22.21 -26.27 -5.53
C ASP A 118 -22.00 -24.75 -5.66
N LEU A 119 -22.13 -24.26 -6.89
CA LEU A 119 -21.91 -22.86 -7.25
C LEU A 119 -22.92 -21.92 -6.60
N ARG A 120 -24.17 -22.34 -6.45
CA ARG A 120 -25.23 -21.48 -5.92
C ARG A 120 -24.97 -21.14 -4.46
N ALA A 121 -24.67 -22.15 -3.64
CA ALA A 121 -24.33 -21.96 -2.23
C ALA A 121 -23.11 -21.02 -2.05
N ALA A 122 -22.09 -21.16 -2.91
CA ALA A 122 -20.92 -20.28 -2.89
C ALA A 122 -21.27 -18.83 -3.25
N LEU A 123 -22.09 -18.61 -4.28
CA LEU A 123 -22.53 -17.27 -4.68
C LEU A 123 -23.41 -16.60 -3.62
N ASP A 124 -24.34 -17.35 -3.03
CA ASP A 124 -25.22 -16.84 -1.97
C ASP A 124 -24.41 -16.47 -0.72
N PHE A 125 -23.42 -17.29 -0.34
CA PHE A 125 -22.49 -16.97 0.74
C PHE A 125 -21.65 -15.72 0.44
N ALA A 126 -21.05 -15.65 -0.76
CA ALA A 126 -20.20 -14.52 -1.14
C ALA A 126 -20.96 -13.19 -1.13
N ARG A 127 -22.21 -13.18 -1.61
CA ARG A 127 -23.07 -11.99 -1.56
C ARG A 127 -23.40 -11.59 -0.12
N LEU A 128 -23.82 -12.56 0.70
CA LEU A 128 -24.10 -12.29 2.11
C LEU A 128 -22.87 -11.74 2.84
N HIS A 129 -21.68 -12.26 2.55
CA HIS A 129 -20.43 -11.75 3.12
C HIS A 129 -20.20 -10.28 2.77
N ILE A 130 -20.40 -9.88 1.50
CA ILE A 130 -20.26 -8.48 1.08
C ILE A 130 -21.23 -7.58 1.85
N GLU A 131 -22.50 -7.99 1.99
CA GLU A 131 -23.50 -7.24 2.75
C GLU A 131 -23.11 -7.12 4.24
N LEU A 132 -22.64 -8.21 4.86
CA LEU A 132 -22.18 -8.20 6.25
C LEU A 132 -21.00 -7.25 6.46
N VAL A 133 -19.99 -7.30 5.58
CA VAL A 133 -18.84 -6.39 5.63
C VAL A 133 -19.26 -4.93 5.43
N ALA A 134 -20.23 -4.67 4.54
CA ALA A 134 -20.77 -3.32 4.36
C ALA A 134 -21.47 -2.77 5.61
N THR A 135 -21.91 -3.66 6.51
CA THR A 135 -22.52 -3.30 7.80
C THR A 135 -21.55 -3.35 8.98
N GLU A 136 -20.29 -3.76 8.77
CA GLU A 136 -19.28 -3.66 9.82
C GLU A 136 -19.02 -2.18 10.12
N PRO A 137 -19.16 -1.72 11.39
CA PRO A 137 -18.74 -0.38 11.74
C PRO A 137 -17.23 -0.27 11.45
N PRO A 138 -16.75 0.88 10.93
CA PRO A 138 -15.33 1.06 10.66
C PRO A 138 -14.54 0.72 11.92
N SER A 139 -13.54 -0.16 11.77
CA SER A 139 -12.80 -0.79 12.86
C SER A 139 -12.09 0.25 13.73
N HIS A 140 -12.80 0.73 14.75
CA HIS A 140 -12.23 1.26 15.99
C HIS A 140 -12.66 0.30 17.10
N VAL A 141 -11.70 -0.36 17.75
CA VAL A 141 -11.57 -0.48 19.23
C VAL A 141 -10.56 -1.59 19.56
N ALA A 142 -9.39 -1.18 20.09
CA ALA A 142 -8.75 -1.84 21.24
C ALA A 142 -7.61 -0.98 21.85
N ARG A 143 -7.94 0.12 22.55
CA ARG A 143 -7.47 0.43 23.93
C ARG A 143 -8.03 1.75 24.47
N GLN A 144 -8.17 1.76 25.79
CA GLN A 144 -8.98 2.59 26.67
C GLN A 144 -8.61 4.08 26.78
N ASP A 145 -9.64 4.82 27.18
CA ASP A 145 -9.73 6.13 27.84
C ASP A 145 -9.53 7.43 27.03
N ALA A 146 -10.68 8.09 26.84
CA ALA A 146 -10.90 9.51 26.58
C ALA A 146 -10.24 10.12 25.33
N VAL A 147 -10.99 10.21 24.23
CA VAL A 147 -11.54 11.48 23.68
C VAL A 147 -12.51 11.09 22.56
N VAL A 148 -13.81 11.11 22.86
CA VAL A 148 -14.79 11.46 21.83
C VAL A 148 -14.75 12.99 21.77
N GLU A 149 -14.29 13.58 20.66
CA GLU A 149 -14.75 14.90 20.14
C GLU A 149 -13.96 15.46 18.94
N ALA A 150 -12.83 14.89 18.53
CA ALA A 150 -12.09 15.38 17.36
C ALA A 150 -12.53 14.64 16.08
N GLY A 151 -13.27 15.29 15.19
CA GLY A 151 -13.56 14.76 13.85
C GLY A 151 -12.27 14.44 13.06
N ALA A 152 -12.36 13.59 12.03
CA ALA A 152 -11.19 13.07 11.30
C ALA A 152 -10.18 14.16 10.86
N GLY A 153 -10.67 15.34 10.43
CA GLY A 153 -9.81 16.48 10.11
C GLY A 153 -9.00 16.99 11.32
N GLN A 154 -9.62 17.11 12.50
CA GLN A 154 -8.91 17.55 13.70
C GLN A 154 -7.84 16.53 14.12
N ALA A 155 -8.11 15.23 13.98
CA ALA A 155 -7.14 14.17 14.23
C ALA A 155 -5.95 14.26 13.26
N LEU A 156 -6.21 14.41 11.95
CA LEU A 156 -5.17 14.61 10.93
C LEU A 156 -4.30 15.82 11.24
N PHE A 157 -4.89 17.00 11.47
CA PHE A 157 -4.12 18.20 11.76
C PHE A 157 -3.43 18.15 13.14
N ARG A 158 -3.94 17.36 14.10
CA ARG A 158 -3.21 17.07 15.36
C ARG A 158 -1.96 16.25 15.09
N PHE A 159 -2.05 15.22 14.24
CA PHE A 159 -0.90 14.42 13.81
C PHE A 159 0.14 15.28 13.09
N VAL A 160 -0.28 16.08 12.11
CA VAL A 160 0.60 17.03 11.39
C VAL A 160 1.31 17.98 12.36
N ARG A 161 0.58 18.58 13.31
CA ARG A 161 1.20 19.48 14.31
C ARG A 161 2.17 18.75 15.25
N HIS A 162 1.87 17.51 15.63
CA HIS A 162 2.74 16.72 16.51
C HIS A 162 4.12 16.51 15.85
N TRP A 163 4.14 16.14 14.57
CA TRP A 163 5.36 15.90 13.82
C TRP A 163 6.07 17.19 13.37
N SER A 164 5.31 18.22 12.96
CA SER A 164 5.86 19.53 12.59
C SER A 164 6.67 20.16 13.72
N ARG A 165 6.21 20.09 14.97
CA ARG A 165 6.97 20.61 16.14
C ARG A 165 8.29 19.89 16.35
N ARG A 166 8.35 18.59 16.03
CA ARG A 166 9.54 17.76 16.22
C ARG A 166 10.59 18.00 15.14
N TRP A 167 10.18 18.39 13.94
CA TRP A 167 11.07 18.79 12.85
C TRP A 167 11.47 20.26 12.87
N ASN A 168 10.72 21.11 13.59
CA ASN A 168 11.02 22.54 13.73
C ASN A 168 11.66 22.92 15.09
N ALA A 169 11.91 21.95 15.98
CA ALA A 169 12.59 22.21 17.26
C ALA A 169 14.08 22.52 17.05
N ASP A 170 14.70 23.38 17.86
CA ASP A 170 16.13 23.68 17.69
C ASP A 170 17.01 22.45 17.96
N GLY A 171 18.02 22.24 17.11
CA GLY A 171 19.00 21.14 17.22
C GLY A 171 19.24 20.38 15.91
N THR A 172 20.24 19.49 15.93
CA THR A 172 20.70 18.72 14.77
C THR A 172 19.60 17.89 14.06
N PRO A 173 18.56 17.36 14.73
CA PRO A 173 17.49 16.63 14.03
C PRO A 173 16.61 17.53 13.14
N ALA A 174 16.43 18.80 13.51
CA ALA A 174 15.62 19.74 12.74
C ALA A 174 16.39 20.37 11.59
N GLU A 175 17.69 20.62 11.77
CA GLU A 175 18.59 20.99 10.67
C GLU A 175 18.58 19.90 9.59
N ARG A 176 18.79 18.64 10.01
CA ARG A 176 18.72 17.49 9.12
C ARG A 176 17.33 17.32 8.48
N GLY A 177 16.26 17.65 9.19
CA GLY A 177 14.89 17.65 8.64
C GLY A 177 14.68 18.69 7.54
N ARG A 178 15.24 19.90 7.70
CA ARG A 178 15.20 20.94 6.66
C ARG A 178 16.04 20.58 5.45
N ASP A 179 17.21 19.96 5.66
CA ASP A 179 18.05 19.44 4.57
C ASP A 179 17.32 18.36 3.76
N VAL A 180 16.63 17.43 4.43
CA VAL A 180 15.78 16.43 3.76
C VAL A 180 14.67 17.11 2.97
N GLN A 181 13.96 18.08 3.53
CA GLN A 181 12.87 18.79 2.82
C GLN A 181 13.33 19.49 1.54
N VAL A 182 14.41 20.29 1.62
CA VAL A 182 14.91 21.00 0.43
C VAL A 182 15.51 20.05 -0.59
N THR A 183 16.14 18.96 -0.14
CA THR A 183 16.70 17.92 -1.03
C THR A 183 15.59 17.15 -1.74
N GLU A 184 14.49 16.83 -1.04
CA GLU A 184 13.28 16.24 -1.62
C GLU A 184 12.67 17.14 -2.69
N ALA A 185 12.51 18.44 -2.42
CA ALA A 185 11.96 19.38 -3.39
C ALA A 185 12.82 19.44 -4.67
N VAL A 186 14.15 19.45 -4.54
CA VAL A 186 15.05 19.39 -5.70
C VAL A 186 14.92 18.04 -6.42
N HIS A 187 14.79 16.93 -5.69
CA HIS A 187 14.58 15.61 -6.25
C HIS A 187 13.25 15.48 -7.01
N ALA A 188 12.15 16.01 -6.48
CA ALA A 188 10.84 16.04 -7.14
C ALA A 188 10.92 16.77 -8.49
N LEU A 189 11.73 17.83 -8.57
CA LEU A 189 11.90 18.66 -9.76
C LEU A 189 12.95 18.15 -10.77
N ARG A 190 13.61 17.01 -10.51
CA ARG A 190 14.72 16.46 -11.34
C ARG A 190 14.38 16.21 -12.82
N GLY A 191 13.09 16.10 -13.16
CA GLY A 191 12.61 15.95 -14.53
C GLY A 191 12.63 17.25 -15.36
N ARG A 192 12.88 18.40 -14.74
CA ARG A 192 13.02 19.68 -15.45
C ARG A 192 14.41 19.80 -16.06
N GLN A 193 14.50 20.49 -17.19
CA GLN A 193 15.78 20.84 -17.81
C GLN A 193 16.69 21.63 -16.86
N GLN A 194 16.09 22.39 -15.95
CA GLN A 194 16.79 23.13 -14.91
C GLN A 194 15.87 23.35 -13.70
N VAL A 195 16.44 23.19 -12.51
CA VAL A 195 15.78 23.51 -11.23
C VAL A 195 16.40 24.78 -10.68
N THR A 196 15.60 25.82 -10.46
CA THR A 196 16.04 27.09 -9.85
C THR A 196 15.57 27.21 -8.41
N VAL A 197 16.15 28.14 -7.64
CA VAL A 197 15.70 28.43 -6.27
C VAL A 197 14.22 28.85 -6.22
N ASN A 198 13.71 29.52 -7.27
CA ASN A 198 12.29 29.87 -7.34
C ASN A 198 11.40 28.65 -7.56
N ASP A 199 11.84 27.67 -8.35
CA ASP A 199 11.11 26.42 -8.51
C ASP A 199 11.07 25.65 -7.17
N VAL A 200 12.18 25.63 -6.44
CA VAL A 200 12.25 25.02 -5.10
C VAL A 200 11.36 25.73 -4.09
N ALA A 201 11.31 27.07 -4.12
CA ALA A 201 10.42 27.84 -3.25
C ALA A 201 8.94 27.53 -3.53
N ALA A 202 8.57 27.43 -4.82
CA ALA A 202 7.22 27.07 -5.22
C ALA A 202 6.85 25.64 -4.80
N GLU A 203 7.76 24.68 -4.97
CA GLU A 203 7.58 23.29 -4.54
C GLU A 203 7.39 23.15 -3.02
N LEU A 204 8.18 23.90 -2.24
CA LEU A 204 8.11 23.90 -0.78
C LEU A 204 6.94 24.75 -0.22
N GLY A 205 6.31 25.58 -1.04
CA GLY A 205 5.28 26.53 -0.60
C GLY A 205 5.80 27.60 0.36
N ILE A 206 7.07 28.02 0.21
CA ILE A 206 7.72 29.04 1.06
C ILE A 206 8.21 30.23 0.24
N ASP A 207 8.65 31.29 0.92
CA ASP A 207 9.22 32.45 0.25
C ASP A 207 10.62 32.15 -0.33
N GLN A 208 11.01 32.91 -1.36
CA GLN A 208 12.30 32.75 -2.02
C GLN A 208 13.48 32.89 -1.04
N SER A 209 13.39 33.81 -0.07
CA SER A 209 14.46 34.03 0.91
C SER A 209 14.60 32.86 1.88
N GLY A 210 13.49 32.22 2.28
CA GLY A 210 13.49 30.96 3.02
C GLY A 210 14.14 29.82 2.22
N ALA A 211 13.68 29.61 0.99
CA ALA A 211 14.22 28.57 0.11
C ALA A 211 15.71 28.77 -0.17
N SER A 212 16.15 30.01 -0.43
CA SER A 212 17.57 30.30 -0.68
C SER A 212 18.45 29.97 0.53
N ARG A 213 17.96 30.19 1.76
CA ARG A 213 18.70 29.83 2.98
C ARG A 213 18.81 28.32 3.15
N MET A 214 17.72 27.58 2.92
CA MET A 214 17.73 26.12 2.96
C MET A 214 18.68 25.53 1.90
N VAL A 215 18.61 26.02 0.65
CA VAL A 215 19.52 25.59 -0.42
C VAL A 215 20.97 25.90 -0.07
N ALA A 216 21.28 27.10 0.44
CA ALA A 216 22.65 27.46 0.80
C ALA A 216 23.21 26.55 1.91
N HIS A 217 22.38 26.22 2.91
CA HIS A 217 22.78 25.30 3.97
C HIS A 217 23.00 23.88 3.44
N ALA A 218 22.09 23.34 2.65
CA ALA A 218 22.25 22.00 2.08
C ALA A 218 23.43 21.90 1.09
N VAL A 219 23.84 23.01 0.46
CA VAL A 219 25.09 23.09 -0.31
C VAL A 219 26.31 23.03 0.59
N ASP A 220 26.30 23.78 1.70
CA ASP A 220 27.37 23.76 2.71
C ASP A 220 27.55 22.36 3.33
N GLN A 221 26.45 21.64 3.53
CA GLN A 221 26.45 20.24 3.98
C GLN A 221 26.78 19.23 2.87
N GLY A 222 26.96 19.67 1.63
CA GLY A 222 27.34 18.84 0.49
C GLY A 222 26.22 17.99 -0.12
N TYR A 223 24.96 18.16 0.30
CA TYR A 223 23.80 17.44 -0.27
C TYR A 223 23.34 18.02 -1.61
N LEU A 224 23.52 19.34 -1.79
CA LEU A 224 23.17 20.04 -3.01
C LEU A 224 24.39 20.70 -3.64
N ILE A 225 24.30 20.92 -4.94
CA ILE A 225 25.26 21.68 -5.73
C ILE A 225 24.52 22.83 -6.41
N THR A 226 25.14 24.01 -6.42
CA THR A 226 24.67 25.12 -7.25
C THR A 226 25.65 25.43 -8.35
N HIS A 227 25.14 25.68 -9.55
CA HIS A 227 25.91 26.10 -10.71
C HIS A 227 25.21 27.24 -11.44
N ARG A 228 25.95 27.97 -12.27
CA ARG A 228 25.34 29.01 -13.12
C ARG A 228 24.41 28.33 -14.12
N ALA A 229 23.18 28.83 -14.21
CA ALA A 229 22.22 28.32 -15.18
C ALA A 229 22.75 28.54 -16.61
N PRO A 230 22.84 27.49 -17.46
CA PRO A 230 23.32 27.66 -18.83
C PRO A 230 22.41 28.55 -19.70
N ALA A 231 21.11 28.60 -19.39
CA ALA A 231 20.11 29.36 -20.13
C ALA A 231 19.98 30.83 -19.72
N ASP A 232 20.34 31.19 -18.48
CA ASP A 232 20.38 32.57 -17.98
C ASP A 232 21.40 32.67 -16.85
N ALA A 233 22.58 33.23 -17.12
CA ALA A 233 23.67 33.35 -16.14
C ALA A 233 23.31 34.16 -14.88
N ARG A 234 22.17 34.87 -14.87
CA ARG A 234 21.63 35.56 -13.69
C ARG A 234 20.88 34.63 -12.73
N ARG A 235 20.56 33.40 -13.15
CA ARG A 235 19.87 32.39 -12.34
C ARG A 235 20.86 31.34 -11.85
N ARG A 236 20.62 30.84 -10.63
CA ARG A 236 21.37 29.72 -10.04
C ARG A 236 20.54 28.45 -10.21
N ALA A 237 21.12 27.47 -10.89
CA ALA A 237 20.58 26.13 -10.97
C ALA A 237 21.02 25.32 -9.75
N VAL A 238 20.14 24.46 -9.25
CA VAL A 238 20.34 23.60 -8.10
C VAL A 238 20.28 22.15 -8.58
N GLY A 239 21.19 21.31 -8.10
CA GLY A 239 21.22 19.88 -8.40
C GLY A 239 21.56 19.05 -7.16
N LEU A 240 21.24 17.75 -7.23
CA LEU A 240 21.59 16.78 -6.19
C LEU A 240 23.05 16.34 -6.33
N THR A 241 23.70 16.07 -5.20
CA THR A 241 24.93 15.28 -5.16
C THR A 241 24.62 13.82 -4.81
N ASP A 242 25.62 12.94 -4.91
CA ASP A 242 25.49 11.56 -4.43
C ASP A 242 25.20 11.51 -2.92
N ALA A 243 25.78 12.43 -2.14
CA ALA A 243 25.49 12.56 -0.71
C ALA A 243 24.04 13.01 -0.47
N GLY A 244 23.48 13.87 -1.33
CA GLY A 244 22.08 14.25 -1.28
C GLY A 244 21.14 13.08 -1.58
N LEU A 245 21.46 12.25 -2.57
CA LEU A 245 20.70 11.02 -2.84
C LEU A 245 20.76 10.05 -1.65
N ALA A 246 21.95 9.83 -1.09
CA ALA A 246 22.11 8.98 0.10
C ALA A 246 21.36 9.51 1.33
N LEU A 247 21.27 10.84 1.48
CA LEU A 247 20.45 11.48 2.52
C LEU A 247 18.97 11.11 2.36
N LEU A 248 18.44 11.16 1.13
CA LEU A 248 17.05 10.82 0.84
C LEU A 248 16.77 9.33 1.10
N ASP A 249 17.65 8.43 0.64
CA ASP A 249 17.51 6.99 0.88
C ASP A 249 17.46 6.66 2.39
N ALA A 250 18.34 7.32 3.17
CA ALA A 250 18.35 7.19 4.62
C ALA A 250 17.06 7.76 5.26
N ALA A 251 16.56 8.89 4.74
CA ALA A 251 15.32 9.50 5.21
C ALA A 251 14.09 8.61 4.91
N HIS A 252 13.98 8.05 3.70
CA HIS A 252 12.90 7.11 3.34
C HIS A 252 12.96 5.86 4.20
N SER A 253 14.14 5.28 4.40
CA SER A 253 14.32 4.12 5.27
C SER A 253 13.87 4.42 6.71
N TRP A 254 14.20 5.61 7.22
CA TRP A 254 13.74 6.04 8.54
C TRP A 254 12.22 6.27 8.58
N GLN A 255 11.62 6.87 7.55
CA GLN A 255 10.17 7.06 7.44
C GLN A 255 9.44 5.72 7.46
N GLU A 256 9.89 4.73 6.68
CA GLU A 256 9.34 3.38 6.66
C GLU A 256 9.46 2.70 8.04
N SER A 257 10.61 2.83 8.70
CA SER A 257 10.80 2.28 10.05
C SER A 257 9.87 2.93 11.09
N THR A 258 9.64 4.25 10.97
CA THR A 258 8.75 5.00 11.85
C THR A 258 7.30 4.61 11.60
N PHE A 259 6.89 4.49 10.33
CA PHE A 259 5.57 4.00 9.97
C PHE A 259 5.35 2.59 10.52
N ALA A 260 6.32 1.69 10.35
CA ALA A 260 6.26 0.33 10.89
C ALA A 260 6.05 0.31 12.41
N ALA A 261 6.76 1.16 13.15
CA ALA A 261 6.63 1.30 14.60
C ALA A 261 5.27 1.90 15.04
N LEU A 262 4.82 2.97 14.37
CA LEU A 262 3.55 3.63 14.67
C LEU A 262 2.33 2.74 14.44
N THR A 263 2.46 1.78 13.54
CA THR A 263 1.38 0.86 13.14
C THR A 263 1.67 -0.57 13.59
N SER A 264 2.54 -0.75 14.58
CA SER A 264 3.04 -2.08 15.01
C SER A 264 1.94 -3.07 15.39
N ASP A 265 0.77 -2.57 15.79
CA ASP A 265 -0.44 -3.29 16.16
C ASP A 265 -1.46 -3.44 15.01
N TRP A 266 -1.18 -2.84 13.85
CA TRP A 266 -2.06 -2.91 12.67
C TRP A 266 -1.78 -4.13 11.82
N THR A 267 -2.86 -4.71 11.31
CA THR A 267 -2.85 -5.71 10.24
C THR A 267 -2.31 -5.13 8.94
N GLY A 268 -1.89 -6.01 8.03
CA GLY A 268 -1.48 -5.60 6.68
C GLY A 268 -2.61 -4.90 5.90
N ALA A 269 -3.87 -5.28 6.14
CA ALA A 269 -5.03 -4.66 5.51
C ALA A 269 -5.25 -3.22 5.99
N GLU A 270 -5.13 -2.96 7.30
CA GLU A 270 -5.26 -1.60 7.86
C GLU A 270 -4.15 -0.68 7.34
N ARG A 271 -2.92 -1.17 7.27
CA ARG A 271 -1.79 -0.42 6.67
C ARG A 271 -2.05 -0.09 5.20
N ALA A 272 -2.55 -1.06 4.42
CA ALA A 272 -2.85 -0.87 3.01
C ALA A 272 -4.02 0.10 2.78
N GLU A 273 -5.07 0.01 3.58
CA GLU A 273 -6.22 0.93 3.50
C GLU A 273 -5.82 2.35 3.89
N PHE A 274 -5.05 2.50 4.97
CA PHE A 274 -4.51 3.79 5.36
C PHE A 274 -3.63 4.41 4.27
N HIS A 275 -2.72 3.63 3.69
CA HIS A 275 -1.88 4.09 2.58
C HIS A 275 -2.74 4.55 1.39
N ARG A 276 -3.75 3.77 1.00
CA ARG A 276 -4.67 4.13 -0.08
C ARG A 276 -5.45 5.41 0.23
N ALA A 277 -5.97 5.55 1.46
CA ALA A 277 -6.68 6.74 1.90
C ALA A 277 -5.78 7.98 1.87
N MET A 278 -4.53 7.85 2.33
CA MET A 278 -3.53 8.92 2.29
C MET A 278 -3.20 9.36 0.86
N LEU A 279 -3.01 8.42 -0.08
CA LEU A 279 -2.79 8.74 -1.49
C LEU A 279 -3.99 9.50 -2.08
N ARG A 280 -5.22 9.06 -1.81
CA ARG A 280 -6.43 9.77 -2.24
C ARG A 280 -6.54 11.19 -1.68
N LEU A 281 -6.09 11.42 -0.44
CA LEU A 281 -6.03 12.76 0.15
C LEU A 281 -4.97 13.63 -0.54
N LEU A 282 -3.79 13.07 -0.82
CA LEU A 282 -2.71 13.76 -1.52
C LEU A 282 -3.10 14.15 -2.94
N ASP A 283 -3.71 13.24 -3.70
CA ASP A 283 -4.20 13.51 -5.07
C ASP A 283 -5.21 14.66 -5.13
N ARG A 284 -6.03 14.81 -4.07
CA ARG A 284 -7.04 15.88 -3.96
C ARG A 284 -6.50 17.20 -3.41
N SER A 285 -5.34 17.20 -2.76
CA SER A 285 -4.81 18.41 -2.11
C SER A 285 -4.44 19.56 -3.07
N PRO A 286 -3.83 19.33 -4.26
CA PRO A 286 -3.51 20.42 -5.20
C PRO A 286 -4.76 21.14 -5.70
N GLU A 287 -5.86 20.41 -5.88
CA GLU A 287 -7.16 20.94 -6.33
C GLU A 287 -7.74 21.95 -5.33
N LEU A 288 -7.48 21.75 -4.04
CA LEU A 288 -7.96 22.60 -2.94
C LEU A 288 -7.03 23.81 -2.69
N SER A 289 -5.71 23.62 -2.79
CA SER A 289 -4.73 24.70 -2.62
C SER A 289 -4.81 25.75 -3.74
N ALA A 290 -5.20 25.37 -4.95
CA ALA A 290 -5.42 26.30 -6.06
C ALA A 290 -6.65 27.21 -5.88
N GLY A 291 -7.60 26.84 -5.01
CA GLY A 291 -8.82 27.61 -4.71
C GLY A 291 -8.74 28.49 -3.45
N LEU A 292 -7.62 28.44 -2.72
CA LEU A 292 -7.37 29.22 -1.50
C LEU A 292 -6.39 30.39 -1.72
N GLY A 293 -6.01 30.66 -2.97
CA GLY A 293 -5.13 31.76 -3.39
C GLY A 293 -5.89 32.94 -3.97
#